data_AF-A0AA37MIN8-F1
#
_entry.id   AF-A0AA37MIN8-F1
#
_cell.length_a   1.000
_cell.length_b   1.000
_cell.length_c   1.000
_cell.angle_alpha   90.00
_cell.angle_beta   90.00
_cell.angle_gamma   90.00
#
_symmetry.space_group_name_H-M   'P 1'
#
loop_
_entity.id
_entity.type
_entity.pdbx_description
1 polymer ?
#
loop_
_entity_poly.entity_id
_entity_poly.type
_entity_poly.pdbx_seq_one_letter_code
_entity_poly.pdbx_strand_id
1 'polypeptide(L)'
;MGALLKHPIVSTVVATLTASAIGAAVSFYVPTFAPVADAIRTAVRFLALDVTLPRWFFWLWALLSIAAVGLISARAYFAANDHAIGEPFQAYQTDEIFGARWRFYTTAAGSVHSLRMFCPVCDHELEDDDLEISIEDTEYSFQCPRCKKVGHVSVGFFQDLDETVRKEAERRVRSGVWKQAKPPKLSN
;
A
#
# COMPACT_ATOMS: atom_id res chain seq x y z
N MET A 1 61.92 14.19 -6.01
CA MET A 1 61.84 12.71 -5.91
C MET A 1 62.06 12.00 -7.26
N GLY A 2 62.94 12.48 -8.15
CA GLY A 2 63.11 11.90 -9.50
C GLY A 2 64.41 11.10 -9.73
N ALA A 3 65.38 11.16 -8.83
CA ALA A 3 66.70 10.56 -9.01
C ALA A 3 66.81 9.11 -8.50
N LEU A 4 65.91 8.68 -7.60
CA LEU A 4 65.95 7.35 -6.97
C LEU A 4 65.45 6.21 -7.88
N LEU A 5 64.72 6.52 -8.95
CA LEU A 5 64.17 5.53 -9.91
C LEU A 5 65.15 5.12 -11.02
N LYS A 6 66.32 5.76 -11.14
CA LYS A 6 67.33 5.43 -12.17
C LYS A 6 68.25 4.28 -11.77
N HIS A 7 68.22 3.83 -10.51
CA HIS A 7 69.02 2.68 -10.09
C HIS A 7 68.41 1.39 -10.63
N PRO A 8 69.16 0.60 -11.42
CA PRO A 8 68.64 -0.60 -12.09
C PRO A 8 68.09 -1.63 -11.10
N ILE A 9 68.61 -1.65 -9.88
CA ILE A 9 68.16 -2.55 -8.81
C ILE A 9 66.79 -2.10 -8.28
N VAL A 10 66.57 -0.79 -8.10
CA VAL A 10 65.31 -0.25 -7.56
C VAL A 10 64.19 -0.39 -8.58
N SER A 11 64.45 -0.13 -9.87
CA SER A 11 63.44 -0.31 -10.93
C SER A 11 63.06 -1.78 -11.11
N THR A 12 64.03 -2.70 -10.99
CA THR A 12 63.74 -4.14 -11.05
C THR A 12 62.86 -4.56 -9.88
N VAL A 13 63.21 -4.21 -8.64
CA VAL A 13 62.42 -4.58 -7.45
C VAL A 13 60.99 -4.01 -7.52
N VAL A 14 60.83 -2.76 -7.95
CA VAL A 14 59.51 -2.14 -8.11
C VAL A 14 58.71 -2.81 -9.24
N ALA A 15 59.35 -3.16 -10.36
CA ALA A 15 58.69 -3.88 -11.45
C ALA A 15 58.24 -5.29 -11.02
N THR A 16 59.05 -6.03 -10.26
CA THR A 16 58.68 -7.37 -9.80
C THR A 16 57.54 -7.31 -8.78
N LEU A 17 57.56 -6.32 -7.88
CA LEU A 17 56.49 -6.12 -6.88
C LEU A 17 55.17 -5.68 -7.52
N THR A 18 55.23 -4.82 -8.53
CA THR A 18 54.02 -4.39 -9.26
C THR A 18 53.46 -5.53 -10.11
N ALA A 19 54.32 -6.28 -10.81
CA ALA A 19 53.89 -7.45 -11.58
C ALA A 19 53.28 -8.55 -10.70
N SER A 20 53.86 -8.83 -9.53
CA SER A 20 53.33 -9.83 -8.60
C SER A 20 52.00 -9.40 -7.98
N ALA A 21 51.85 -8.11 -7.64
CA ALA A 21 50.59 -7.56 -7.13
C ALA A 21 49.46 -7.63 -8.19
N ILE A 22 49.77 -7.31 -9.44
CA ILE A 22 48.82 -7.44 -10.55
C ILE A 22 48.47 -8.91 -10.80
N GLY A 23 49.45 -9.81 -10.80
CA GLY A 23 49.23 -11.25 -10.96
C GLY A 23 48.35 -11.84 -9.87
N ALA A 24 48.54 -11.42 -8.62
CA ALA A 24 47.71 -11.83 -7.48
C ALA A 24 46.27 -11.29 -7.59
N ALA A 25 46.10 -10.03 -7.98
CA ALA A 25 44.78 -9.44 -8.21
C ALA A 25 44.03 -10.18 -9.34
N VAL A 26 44.68 -10.43 -10.47
CA VAL A 26 44.07 -11.17 -11.59
C VAL A 26 43.70 -12.59 -11.15
N SER A 27 44.58 -13.29 -10.43
CA SER A 27 44.32 -14.66 -9.95
C SER A 27 43.19 -14.72 -8.93
N PHE A 28 42.92 -13.65 -8.18
CA PHE A 28 41.82 -13.56 -7.23
C PHE A 28 40.47 -13.34 -7.93
N TYR A 29 40.42 -12.45 -8.93
CA TYR A 29 39.16 -12.08 -9.61
C TYR A 29 38.75 -13.06 -10.71
N VAL A 30 39.69 -13.70 -11.41
CA VAL A 30 39.38 -14.65 -12.49
C VAL A 30 38.48 -15.82 -12.05
N PRO A 31 38.72 -16.54 -10.94
CA PRO A 31 37.85 -17.63 -10.51
C PRO A 31 36.47 -17.15 -10.02
N THR A 32 36.33 -15.90 -9.58
CA THR A 32 35.04 -15.32 -9.18
C THR A 32 34.14 -15.04 -10.39
N PHE A 33 34.71 -14.61 -11.52
CA PHE A 33 33.96 -14.32 -12.74
C PHE A 33 33.91 -15.49 -13.73
N ALA A 34 34.77 -16.49 -13.60
CA ALA A 34 34.75 -17.71 -14.39
C ALA A 34 33.38 -18.41 -14.44
N PRO A 35 32.66 -18.66 -13.31
CA PRO A 35 31.36 -19.32 -13.35
C PRO A 35 30.28 -18.46 -14.02
N VAL A 36 30.34 -17.13 -13.86
CA VAL A 36 29.40 -16.20 -14.51
C VAL A 36 29.62 -16.17 -16.02
N ALA A 37 30.87 -16.08 -16.45
CA ALA A 37 31.24 -16.12 -17.86
C ALA A 37 30.85 -17.46 -18.51
N ASP A 38 31.00 -18.57 -17.79
CA ASP A 38 30.63 -19.90 -18.28
C ASP A 38 29.11 -20.10 -18.32
N ALA A 39 28.37 -19.56 -17.34
CA ALA A 39 26.90 -19.50 -17.37
C ALA A 39 26.38 -18.68 -18.56
N ILE A 40 26.98 -17.51 -18.83
CA ILE A 40 26.63 -16.67 -19.98
C ILE A 40 26.96 -17.40 -21.29
N ARG A 41 28.15 -18.01 -21.42
CA ARG A 41 28.50 -18.80 -22.60
C ARG A 41 27.55 -19.98 -22.81
N THR A 42 27.15 -20.65 -21.73
CA THR A 42 26.21 -21.77 -21.80
C THR A 42 24.83 -21.29 -22.23
N ALA A 43 24.34 -20.18 -21.68
CA ALA A 43 23.10 -19.55 -22.11
C ALA A 43 23.13 -19.12 -23.58
N VAL A 44 24.22 -18.47 -24.02
CA VAL A 44 24.41 -18.06 -25.42
C VAL A 44 24.51 -19.27 -26.34
N ARG A 45 25.22 -20.34 -25.94
CA ARG A 45 25.23 -21.61 -26.69
C ARG A 45 23.84 -22.22 -26.77
N PHE A 46 23.06 -22.17 -25.68
CA PHE A 46 21.69 -22.68 -25.68
C PHE A 46 20.77 -21.88 -26.59
N LEU A 47 20.99 -20.55 -26.69
CA LEU A 47 20.31 -19.68 -27.65
C LEU A 47 20.80 -19.86 -29.10
N ALA A 48 22.06 -20.26 -29.27
CA ALA A 48 22.69 -20.47 -30.58
C ALA A 48 22.58 -21.91 -31.09
N LEU A 49 22.11 -22.85 -30.27
CA LEU A 49 21.59 -24.12 -30.77
C LEU A 49 20.42 -23.75 -31.70
N ASP A 50 20.44 -24.30 -32.92
CA ASP A 50 19.32 -24.18 -33.86
C ASP A 50 18.10 -24.84 -33.22
N VAL A 51 17.37 -24.06 -32.43
CA VAL A 51 16.11 -24.50 -31.86
C VAL A 51 15.18 -24.67 -33.05
N THR A 52 14.80 -25.92 -33.31
CA THR A 52 13.84 -26.39 -34.32
C THR A 52 12.42 -25.84 -34.11
N LEU A 53 12.27 -24.73 -33.40
CA LEU A 53 11.02 -24.01 -33.28
C LEU A 53 10.87 -23.12 -34.51
N PRO A 54 9.80 -23.33 -35.29
CA PRO A 54 9.49 -22.46 -36.40
C PRO A 54 9.45 -20.99 -35.96
N ARG A 55 9.98 -20.09 -36.80
CA ARG A 55 10.04 -18.64 -36.51
C ARG A 55 8.69 -18.03 -36.11
N TRP A 56 7.57 -18.60 -36.57
CA TRP A 56 6.23 -18.14 -36.18
C TRP A 56 5.93 -18.33 -34.69
N PHE A 57 6.56 -19.32 -34.03
CA PHE A 57 6.37 -19.58 -32.61
C PHE A 57 6.98 -18.46 -31.75
N PHE A 58 8.12 -17.90 -32.19
CA PHE A 58 8.74 -16.73 -31.55
C PHE A 58 7.84 -15.50 -31.63
N TRP A 59 7.25 -15.24 -32.81
CA TRP A 59 6.31 -14.12 -33.00
C TRP A 59 5.05 -14.28 -32.15
N LEU A 60 4.54 -15.51 -32.02
CA LEU A 60 3.38 -15.81 -31.18
C LEU A 60 3.69 -15.58 -29.69
N TRP A 61 4.87 -15.98 -29.22
CA TRP A 61 5.33 -15.71 -27.86
C TRP A 61 5.55 -14.23 -27.59
N ALA A 62 6.13 -13.49 -28.55
CA ALA A 62 6.31 -12.05 -28.44
C ALA A 62 4.96 -11.31 -28.39
N LEU A 63 3.97 -11.74 -29.18
CA LEU A 63 2.64 -11.16 -29.15
C LEU A 63 1.92 -11.44 -27.82
N LEU A 64 2.03 -12.67 -27.31
CA LEU A 64 1.48 -13.04 -25.99
C LEU A 64 2.14 -12.27 -24.85
N SER A 65 3.46 -12.06 -24.90
CA SER A 65 4.16 -11.30 -23.86
C SER A 65 3.74 -9.82 -23.88
N ILE A 66 3.61 -9.20 -25.05
CA ILE A 66 3.10 -7.83 -25.20
C ILE A 66 1.66 -7.73 -24.70
N ALA A 67 0.80 -8.68 -25.05
CA ALA A 67 -0.60 -8.70 -24.60
C ALA A 67 -0.70 -8.87 -23.06
N ALA A 68 0.12 -9.75 -22.47
CA ALA A 68 0.17 -9.95 -21.04
C ALA A 68 0.65 -8.67 -20.30
N VAL A 69 1.73 -8.05 -20.78
CA VAL A 69 2.22 -6.79 -20.22
C VAL A 69 1.19 -5.68 -20.37
N GLY A 70 0.52 -5.59 -21.53
CA GLY A 70 -0.57 -4.64 -21.78
C GLY A 70 -1.78 -4.84 -20.86
N LEU A 71 -2.17 -6.08 -20.59
CA LEU A 71 -3.25 -6.41 -19.65
C LEU A 71 -2.87 -6.06 -18.21
N ILE A 72 -1.65 -6.38 -17.79
CA ILE A 72 -1.16 -6.07 -16.44
C ILE A 72 -1.06 -4.55 -16.26
N SER A 73 -0.50 -3.83 -17.23
CA SER A 73 -0.37 -2.37 -17.17
C SER A 73 -1.72 -1.68 -17.26
N ALA A 74 -2.65 -2.15 -18.10
CA ALA A 74 -4.01 -1.65 -18.14
C ALA A 74 -4.73 -1.88 -16.81
N ARG A 75 -4.64 -3.08 -16.23
CA ARG A 75 -5.22 -3.33 -14.90
C ARG A 75 -4.59 -2.48 -13.81
N ALA A 76 -3.28 -2.29 -13.83
CA ALA A 76 -2.61 -1.39 -12.89
C ALA A 76 -3.06 0.07 -13.07
N TYR A 77 -3.23 0.52 -14.31
CA TYR A 77 -3.72 1.85 -14.64
C TYR A 77 -5.17 2.06 -14.20
N PHE A 78 -6.07 1.12 -14.49
CA PHE A 78 -7.46 1.18 -14.04
C PHE A 78 -7.59 1.03 -12.53
N ALA A 79 -6.83 0.14 -11.88
CA ALA A 79 -6.81 0.04 -10.42
C ALA A 79 -6.25 1.31 -9.75
N ALA A 80 -5.27 1.96 -10.37
CA ALA A 80 -4.77 3.25 -9.90
C ALA A 80 -5.78 4.39 -10.11
N ASN A 81 -6.58 4.32 -11.17
CA ASN A 81 -7.58 5.35 -11.52
C ASN A 81 -8.98 5.10 -10.94
N ASP A 82 -9.27 3.89 -10.44
CA ASP A 82 -10.49 3.56 -9.68
C ASP A 82 -10.57 4.33 -8.35
N HIS A 83 -9.50 5.05 -7.98
CA HIS A 83 -9.52 6.03 -6.90
C HIS A 83 -10.19 7.37 -7.26
N ALA A 84 -10.64 7.62 -8.50
CA ALA A 84 -10.96 9.01 -8.90
C ALA A 84 -12.24 9.26 -9.71
N ILE A 85 -13.09 8.28 -10.03
CA ILE A 85 -14.31 8.60 -10.80
C ILE A 85 -15.55 7.93 -10.21
N GLY A 86 -16.45 8.74 -9.64
CA GLY A 86 -17.87 8.39 -9.49
C GLY A 86 -18.40 8.29 -8.06
N GLU A 87 -18.43 9.42 -7.35
CA GLU A 87 -19.49 9.95 -6.48
C GLU A 87 -18.85 10.97 -5.55
N PRO A 88 -19.43 12.17 -5.35
CA PRO A 88 -18.92 13.08 -4.34
C PRO A 88 -19.11 12.37 -3.01
N PHE A 89 -18.02 11.91 -2.39
CA PHE A 89 -18.04 11.38 -1.03
C PHE A 89 -18.60 12.40 -0.01
N GLN A 90 -18.85 13.65 -0.44
CA GLN A 90 -19.71 14.64 0.22
C GLN A 90 -21.14 14.12 0.49
N ALA A 91 -21.60 13.09 -0.23
CA ALA A 91 -22.86 12.40 0.02
C ALA A 91 -22.78 11.44 1.23
N TYR A 92 -21.57 11.04 1.64
CA TYR A 92 -21.35 10.24 2.83
C TYR A 92 -21.42 11.13 4.07
N GLN A 93 -22.64 11.31 4.58
CA GLN A 93 -22.95 12.15 5.72
C GLN A 93 -23.55 11.39 6.90
N THR A 94 -23.85 10.10 6.73
CA THR A 94 -24.37 9.27 7.82
C THR A 94 -23.87 7.85 7.68
N ASP A 95 -23.61 7.20 8.80
CA ASP A 95 -23.30 5.78 8.86
C ASP A 95 -23.64 5.20 10.23
N GLU A 96 -23.71 3.88 10.32
CA GLU A 96 -23.78 3.15 11.57
C GLU A 96 -22.37 2.68 11.96
N ILE A 97 -21.85 3.26 13.04
CA ILE A 97 -20.48 3.03 13.52
C ILE A 97 -20.60 2.67 15.01
N PHE A 98 -20.06 1.50 15.36
CA PHE A 98 -20.13 0.92 16.70
C PHE A 98 -21.56 0.80 17.27
N GLY A 99 -22.56 0.51 16.44
CA GLY A 99 -23.94 0.26 16.89
C GLY A 99 -24.79 1.52 17.14
N ALA A 100 -24.23 2.71 16.94
CA ALA A 100 -24.97 3.98 16.92
C ALA A 100 -25.01 4.58 15.51
N ARG A 101 -26.06 5.35 15.21
CA ARG A 101 -26.14 6.11 13.95
C ARG A 101 -25.42 7.44 14.16
N TRP A 102 -24.51 7.76 13.26
CA TRP A 102 -23.75 9.00 13.28
C TRP A 102 -24.11 9.85 12.07
N ARG A 103 -24.11 11.17 12.25
CA ARG A 103 -24.17 12.15 11.17
C ARG A 103 -22.99 13.08 11.25
N PHE A 104 -22.47 13.45 10.09
CA PHE A 104 -21.28 14.28 9.97
C PHE A 104 -21.18 14.89 8.58
N TYR A 105 -20.31 15.88 8.42
CA TYR A 105 -19.96 16.46 7.13
C TYR A 105 -18.56 16.01 6.71
N THR A 106 -18.39 15.73 5.43
CA THR A 106 -17.08 15.43 4.83
C THR A 106 -16.61 16.61 3.98
N THR A 107 -15.36 17.04 4.15
CA THR A 107 -14.76 18.12 3.34
C THR A 107 -14.21 17.57 2.03
N ALA A 108 -13.90 18.41 1.04
CA ALA A 108 -13.24 17.97 -0.19
C ALA A 108 -11.90 17.21 0.02
N ALA A 109 -11.28 17.30 1.20
CA ALA A 109 -10.07 16.55 1.57
C ALA A 109 -10.35 15.19 2.24
N GLY A 110 -11.62 14.82 2.45
CA GLY A 110 -12.02 13.58 3.13
C GLY A 110 -11.98 13.65 4.66
N SER A 111 -11.82 14.84 5.25
CA SER A 111 -11.89 15.03 6.70
C SER A 111 -13.35 15.08 7.18
N VAL A 112 -13.61 14.54 8.37
CA VAL A 112 -14.94 14.44 8.97
C VAL A 112 -15.13 15.52 10.04
N HIS A 113 -16.24 16.26 9.97
CA HIS A 113 -16.58 17.35 10.89
C HIS A 113 -18.03 17.26 11.41
N SER A 114 -18.29 17.94 12.52
CA SER A 114 -19.62 18.04 13.16
C SER A 114 -20.25 16.66 13.39
N LEU A 115 -19.48 15.78 14.03
CA LEU A 115 -19.95 14.46 14.41
C LEU A 115 -21.08 14.60 15.43
N ARG A 116 -22.21 13.96 15.15
CA ARG A 116 -23.39 13.93 16.03
C ARG A 116 -23.96 12.53 16.07
N MET A 117 -24.33 12.09 17.27
CA MET A 117 -24.89 10.76 17.51
C MET A 117 -26.42 10.81 17.46
N PHE A 118 -27.03 9.78 16.86
CA PHE A 118 -28.47 9.65 16.70
C PHE A 118 -28.95 8.26 17.08
N CYS A 119 -30.16 8.19 17.64
CA CYS A 119 -30.83 6.93 17.90
C CYS A 119 -31.11 6.20 16.57
N PRO A 120 -30.68 4.93 16.40
CA PRO A 120 -30.88 4.19 15.15
C PRO A 120 -32.35 3.90 14.82
N VAL A 121 -33.23 3.98 15.84
CA VAL A 121 -34.65 3.62 15.72
C VAL A 121 -35.54 4.83 15.44
N CYS A 122 -35.39 5.91 16.19
CA CYS A 122 -36.27 7.08 16.09
C CYS A 122 -35.57 8.35 15.59
N ASP A 123 -34.26 8.25 15.30
CA ASP A 123 -33.48 9.32 14.68
C ASP A 123 -33.45 10.61 15.51
N HIS A 124 -33.65 10.48 16.82
CA HIS A 124 -33.45 11.56 17.78
C HIS A 124 -31.96 11.75 18.02
N GLU A 125 -31.51 12.99 18.03
CA GLU A 125 -30.13 13.34 18.41
C GLU A 125 -29.92 12.94 19.87
N LEU A 126 -28.78 12.31 20.16
CA LEU A 126 -28.38 11.90 21.50
C LEU A 126 -27.32 12.87 21.99
N GLU A 127 -27.49 13.38 23.20
CA GLU A 127 -26.53 14.28 23.84
C GLU A 127 -25.59 13.47 24.75
N ASP A 128 -24.46 14.05 25.14
CA ASP A 128 -23.49 13.38 26.03
C ASP A 128 -24.12 12.97 27.37
N ASP A 129 -25.11 13.74 27.85
CA ASP A 129 -25.86 13.45 29.07
C ASP A 129 -26.77 12.20 28.96
N ASP A 130 -27.04 11.72 27.74
CA ASP A 130 -27.81 10.49 27.49
C ASP A 130 -26.93 9.22 27.52
N LEU A 131 -25.61 9.37 27.69
CA LEU A 131 -24.64 8.28 27.74
C LEU A 131 -24.41 7.83 29.18
N GLU A 132 -24.65 6.54 29.43
CA GLU A 132 -24.33 5.90 30.70
C GLU A 132 -23.07 5.05 30.52
N ILE A 133 -22.03 5.39 31.30
CA ILE A 133 -20.73 4.73 31.29
C ILE A 133 -20.78 3.56 32.27
N SER A 134 -20.67 2.33 31.76
CA SER A 134 -20.31 1.20 32.62
C SER A 134 -18.82 1.30 32.94
N ILE A 135 -18.47 1.34 34.23
CA ILE A 135 -17.07 1.44 34.69
C ILE A 135 -16.34 0.10 34.51
N GLU A 136 -17.09 -1.01 34.36
CA GLU A 136 -16.55 -2.37 34.33
C GLU A 136 -16.39 -2.92 32.91
N ASP A 137 -17.05 -2.35 31.90
CA ASP A 137 -17.05 -2.86 30.53
C ASP A 137 -16.68 -1.76 29.52
N THR A 138 -15.91 -2.12 28.50
CA THR A 138 -15.56 -1.30 27.31
C THR A 138 -16.77 -1.01 26.42
N GLU A 139 -17.95 -0.85 27.02
CA GLU A 139 -19.25 -0.76 26.38
C GLU A 139 -20.03 0.39 27.03
N TYR A 140 -20.36 1.37 26.20
CA TYR A 140 -21.26 2.46 26.58
C TYR A 140 -22.67 2.03 26.31
N SER A 141 -23.59 2.38 27.19
CA SER A 141 -25.01 2.28 26.88
C SER A 141 -25.59 3.67 26.73
N PHE A 142 -26.50 3.84 25.78
CA PHE A 142 -27.27 5.06 25.64
C PHE A 142 -28.75 4.73 25.72
N GLN A 143 -29.52 5.54 26.44
CA GLN A 143 -30.97 5.42 26.42
C GLN A 143 -31.55 6.60 25.68
N CYS A 144 -32.21 6.33 24.56
CA CYS A 144 -32.85 7.42 23.81
C CYS A 144 -33.97 8.07 24.64
N PRO A 145 -33.95 9.39 24.88
CA PRO A 145 -34.95 10.04 25.72
C PRO A 145 -36.36 9.99 25.10
N ARG A 146 -36.46 9.89 23.77
CA ARG A 146 -37.72 9.83 23.01
C ARG A 146 -38.34 8.44 22.95
N CYS A 147 -37.59 7.41 22.53
CA CYS A 147 -38.15 6.06 22.32
C CYS A 147 -37.81 5.06 23.44
N LYS A 148 -37.02 5.48 24.45
CA LYS A 148 -36.59 4.70 25.61
C LYS A 148 -35.82 3.43 25.31
N LYS A 149 -35.46 3.19 24.03
CA LYS A 149 -34.61 2.07 23.66
C LYS A 149 -33.19 2.32 24.14
N VAL A 150 -32.63 1.27 24.70
CA VAL A 150 -31.23 1.18 25.08
C VAL A 150 -30.45 0.66 23.87
N GLY A 151 -29.39 1.36 23.51
CA GLY A 151 -28.39 0.89 22.56
C GLY A 151 -27.04 0.79 23.26
N HIS A 152 -26.13 0.04 22.64
CA HIS A 152 -24.78 -0.15 23.15
C HIS A 152 -23.76 0.29 22.11
N VAL A 153 -22.71 0.98 22.57
CA VAL A 153 -21.58 1.41 21.77
C VAL A 153 -20.32 0.83 22.39
N SER A 154 -19.75 -0.18 21.73
CA SER A 154 -18.50 -0.78 22.18
C SER A 154 -17.32 0.02 21.64
N VAL A 155 -16.80 0.91 22.48
CA VAL A 155 -15.58 1.69 22.20
C VAL A 155 -14.72 1.61 23.45
N GLY A 156 -13.46 1.17 23.31
CA GLY A 156 -12.63 0.83 24.47
C GLY A 156 -12.51 1.93 25.54
N PHE A 157 -12.52 3.21 25.15
CA PHE A 157 -12.33 4.35 26.07
C PHE A 157 -13.19 5.58 25.68
N PHE A 158 -13.80 6.24 26.67
CA PHE A 158 -14.84 7.28 26.51
C PHE A 158 -14.27 8.61 26.06
N GLN A 159 -13.11 8.98 26.62
CA GLN A 159 -12.46 10.27 26.33
C GLN A 159 -12.16 10.46 24.84
N ASP A 160 -12.15 9.37 24.07
CA ASP A 160 -11.84 9.35 22.65
C ASP A 160 -13.00 8.84 21.79
N LEU A 161 -14.25 8.77 22.27
CA LEU A 161 -15.37 8.24 21.47
C LEU A 161 -15.51 8.98 20.14
N ASP A 162 -15.60 10.31 20.21
CA ASP A 162 -15.67 11.20 19.05
C ASP A 162 -14.46 11.08 18.13
N GLU A 163 -13.26 10.95 18.71
CA GLU A 163 -12.03 10.82 17.93
C GLU A 163 -11.95 9.44 17.25
N THR A 164 -12.38 8.39 17.93
CA THR A 164 -12.39 7.01 17.44
C THR A 164 -13.39 6.86 16.30
N VAL A 165 -14.61 7.37 16.47
CA VAL A 165 -15.63 7.39 15.41
C VAL A 165 -15.17 8.23 14.22
N ARG A 166 -14.55 9.39 14.47
CA ARG A 166 -14.00 10.24 13.41
C ARG A 166 -12.91 9.52 12.61
N LYS A 167 -11.93 8.90 13.29
CA LYS A 167 -10.87 8.10 12.65
C LYS A 167 -11.44 6.94 11.84
N GLU A 168 -12.46 6.28 12.35
CA GLU A 168 -13.13 5.17 11.65
C GLU A 168 -13.91 5.65 10.43
N ALA A 169 -14.64 6.77 10.54
CA ALA A 169 -15.34 7.39 9.42
C ALA A 169 -14.35 7.83 8.32
N GLU A 170 -13.25 8.47 8.68
CA GLU A 170 -12.17 8.84 7.75
C GLU A 170 -11.51 7.61 7.11
N ARG A 171 -11.28 6.54 7.89
CA ARG A 171 -10.78 5.26 7.36
C ARG A 171 -11.73 4.71 6.30
N ARG A 172 -13.05 4.72 6.55
CA ARG A 172 -14.06 4.27 5.59
C ARG A 172 -14.07 5.15 4.33
N VAL A 173 -13.93 6.47 4.47
CA VAL A 173 -13.76 7.40 3.34
C VAL A 173 -12.54 7.04 2.49
N ARG A 174 -11.37 6.88 3.12
CA ARG A 174 -10.11 6.54 2.43
C ARG A 174 -10.12 5.15 1.77
N SER A 175 -10.78 4.19 2.39
CA SER A 175 -10.85 2.80 1.89
C SER A 175 -11.99 2.56 0.88
N GLY A 176 -12.89 3.53 0.69
CA GLY A 176 -14.05 3.39 -0.20
C GLY A 176 -15.18 2.51 0.35
N VAL A 177 -15.09 2.03 1.60
CA VAL A 177 -16.11 1.19 2.25
C VAL A 177 -17.45 1.93 2.39
N TRP A 178 -17.40 3.26 2.48
CA TRP A 178 -18.58 4.14 2.54
C TRP A 178 -19.56 3.95 1.37
N LYS A 179 -19.10 3.46 0.21
CA LYS A 179 -19.97 3.16 -0.94
C LYS A 179 -20.98 2.04 -0.67
N GLN A 180 -20.72 1.22 0.34
CA GLN A 180 -21.61 0.14 0.78
C GLN A 180 -22.54 0.59 1.91
N ALA A 181 -22.26 1.76 2.51
CA ALA A 181 -23.13 2.34 3.52
C ALA A 181 -24.45 2.74 2.85
N LYS A 182 -25.55 2.23 3.37
CA LYS A 182 -26.88 2.46 2.79
C LYS A 182 -27.23 3.94 3.00
N PRO A 183 -27.46 4.74 1.94
CA PRO A 183 -27.91 6.10 2.13
C PRO A 183 -29.26 6.09 2.87
N PRO A 184 -29.50 7.03 3.79
CA PRO A 184 -30.76 7.13 4.49
C PRO A 184 -31.84 7.35 3.43
N LYS A 185 -32.93 6.57 3.50
CA LYS A 185 -34.11 6.87 2.70
C LYS A 185 -34.60 8.24 3.17
N LEU A 186 -34.42 9.26 2.34
CA LEU A 186 -35.11 10.53 2.48
C LEU A 186 -36.60 10.21 2.31
N SER A 187 -37.30 9.99 3.42
CA SER A 187 -38.76 10.01 3.43
C SER A 187 -39.17 11.46 3.24
N ASN A 188 -39.59 11.80 2.02
CA ASN A 188 -40.37 13.01 1.74
C ASN A 188 -41.66 13.02 2.55
#